data_AF-A0A949IHH6-F1
#
_entry.id   AF-A0A949IHH6-F1
#
_cell.length_a   1.000
_cell.length_b   1.000
_cell.length_c   1.000
_cell.angle_alpha   90.00
_cell.angle_beta   90.00
_cell.angle_gamma   90.00
#
_symmetry.space_group_name_H-M   'P 1'
#
loop_
_entity.id
_entity.type
_entity.pdbx_description
1 polymer ?
#
loop_
_entity_poly.entity_id
_entity_poly.type
_entity_poly.pdbx_seq_one_letter_code
_entity_poly.pdbx_strand_id
1 'polypeptide(L)'
;MTDLPARRRLVAASAYKDLFGDLRNRPEPEPKPTVMDGKTLAELLVKNFGKLDLNGDGVSLREIRRAETMPFNFSAEEQLMLKVLERYFETICNLVDDEPGPDTVISHMDVQVLAQFLEHSSLTIEQLQEWRRMAG
;
A
#
# COMPACT_ATOMS: atom_id res chain seq x y z
N MET A 1 -25.65 -53.82 19.68
CA MET A 1 -26.41 -52.64 20.14
C MET A 1 -25.72 -52.09 21.37
N THR A 2 -24.89 -51.06 21.18
CA THR A 2 -24.32 -50.25 22.25
C THR A 2 -24.16 -48.85 21.69
N ASP A 3 -25.16 -48.02 22.00
CA ASP A 3 -25.19 -46.58 21.75
C ASP A 3 -24.01 -45.90 22.47
N LEU A 4 -23.20 -45.16 21.71
CA LEU A 4 -22.23 -44.24 22.26
C LEU A 4 -22.89 -42.84 22.38
N PRO A 5 -22.85 -42.21 23.56
CA PRO A 5 -23.63 -41.00 23.84
C PRO A 5 -23.12 -39.79 23.06
N ALA A 6 -24.07 -39.09 22.44
CA ALA A 6 -23.93 -37.90 21.59
C ALA A 6 -23.40 -36.61 22.29
N ARG A 7 -22.50 -36.73 23.27
CA ARG A 7 -21.98 -35.59 24.05
C ARG A 7 -20.55 -35.18 23.75
N ARG A 8 -19.87 -35.79 22.76
CA ARG A 8 -18.49 -35.41 22.37
C ARG A 8 -18.37 -34.59 21.08
N ARG A 9 -19.46 -34.29 20.38
CA ARG A 9 -19.42 -33.48 19.13
C ARG A 9 -19.73 -31.99 19.30
N LEU A 10 -20.15 -31.54 20.48
CA LEU A 10 -20.53 -30.13 20.69
C LEU A 10 -19.45 -29.24 21.32
N VAL A 11 -18.31 -29.78 21.74
CA VAL A 11 -17.25 -28.97 22.41
C VAL A 11 -16.24 -28.41 21.39
N ALA A 12 -16.04 -29.06 20.25
CA ALA A 12 -15.08 -28.60 19.24
C ALA A 12 -15.62 -27.44 18.36
N ALA A 13 -16.93 -27.32 18.20
CA ALA A 13 -17.54 -26.27 17.39
C ALA A 13 -17.66 -24.92 18.12
N SER A 14 -17.70 -24.92 19.46
CA SER A 14 -17.73 -23.70 20.27
C SER A 14 -16.35 -23.04 20.37
N ALA A 15 -15.29 -23.85 20.51
CA ALA A 15 -13.93 -23.32 20.65
C ALA A 15 -13.42 -22.62 19.37
N TYR A 16 -13.84 -23.06 18.18
CA TYR A 16 -13.50 -22.37 16.93
C TYR A 16 -14.31 -21.08 16.71
N LYS A 17 -15.52 -20.98 17.28
CA LYS A 17 -16.31 -19.76 17.16
C LYS A 17 -15.78 -18.64 18.06
N ASP A 18 -15.21 -18.99 19.21
CA ASP A 18 -14.58 -18.01 20.10
C ASP A 18 -13.16 -17.63 19.67
N LEU A 19 -12.45 -18.49 18.91
CA LEU A 19 -11.12 -18.15 18.37
C LEU A 19 -11.17 -17.26 17.11
N PHE A 20 -12.23 -17.38 16.30
CA PHE A 20 -12.35 -16.70 14.99
C PHE A 20 -13.54 -15.73 14.91
N GLY A 21 -14.36 -15.62 15.95
CA GLY A 21 -15.62 -14.86 15.97
C GLY A 21 -15.48 -13.34 16.08
N ASP A 22 -14.31 -12.82 16.44
CA ASP A 22 -14.10 -11.38 16.69
C ASP A 22 -13.07 -10.72 15.75
N LEU A 23 -12.62 -11.42 14.70
CA LEU A 23 -11.69 -10.83 13.72
C LEU A 23 -12.36 -10.08 12.58
N ARG A 24 -13.70 -10.12 12.48
CA ARG A 24 -14.43 -9.40 11.41
C ARG A 24 -14.87 -7.98 11.78
N ASN A 25 -14.72 -7.58 13.04
CA ASN A 25 -15.10 -6.26 13.55
C ASN A 25 -14.03 -5.62 14.45
N ARG A 26 -12.78 -6.10 14.37
CA ARG A 26 -11.69 -5.20 14.75
C ARG A 26 -11.62 -4.14 13.64
N PRO A 27 -11.78 -2.84 13.94
CA PRO A 27 -11.10 -1.88 13.09
C PRO A 27 -9.66 -2.37 13.07
N GLU A 28 -9.15 -2.78 11.90
CA GLU A 28 -7.73 -2.95 11.75
C GLU A 28 -7.12 -1.68 12.35
N PRO A 29 -6.16 -1.79 13.30
CA PRO A 29 -5.50 -0.60 13.78
C PRO A 29 -5.01 0.10 12.52
N GLU A 30 -5.64 1.24 12.18
CA GLU A 30 -5.30 1.97 10.98
C GLU A 30 -3.78 2.03 10.97
N PRO A 31 -3.12 1.48 9.94
CA PRO A 31 -1.69 1.31 9.97
C PRO A 31 -1.12 2.67 10.34
N LYS A 32 -0.53 2.73 11.55
CA LYS A 32 0.03 3.96 12.11
C LYS A 32 0.80 4.62 10.97
N PRO A 33 0.62 5.94 10.74
CA PRO A 33 1.25 6.60 9.60
C PRO A 33 2.70 6.17 9.61
N THR A 34 3.10 5.47 8.56
CA THR A 34 4.47 5.05 8.39
C THR A 34 5.21 6.34 8.13
N VAL A 35 5.68 6.95 9.23
CA VAL A 35 6.22 8.32 9.26
C VAL A 35 7.54 8.29 8.50
N MET A 36 7.44 8.37 7.18
CA MET A 36 8.52 8.69 6.28
C MET A 36 8.39 10.17 5.98
N ASP A 37 9.48 10.90 6.17
CA ASP A 37 9.57 12.28 5.73
C ASP A 37 9.37 12.37 4.21
N GLY A 38 8.68 13.42 3.75
CA GLY A 38 8.35 13.60 2.34
C GLY A 38 9.60 13.67 1.46
N LYS A 39 10.66 14.34 1.93
CA LYS A 39 11.92 14.41 1.19
C LYS A 39 12.58 13.04 1.09
N THR A 40 12.63 12.27 2.17
CA THR A 40 13.12 10.89 2.14
C THR A 40 12.32 10.01 1.17
N LEU A 41 10.99 10.16 1.16
CA LEU A 41 10.11 9.44 0.23
C LEU A 41 10.46 9.78 -1.23
N ALA A 42 10.63 11.07 -1.54
CA ALA A 42 11.00 11.54 -2.88
C ALA A 42 12.37 10.99 -3.32
N GLU A 43 13.38 11.06 -2.45
CA GLU A 43 14.73 10.55 -2.74
C GLU A 43 14.73 9.04 -3.00
N LEU A 44 14.00 8.27 -2.18
CA LEU A 44 13.88 6.82 -2.34
C LEU A 44 13.15 6.43 -3.63
N LEU A 45 12.10 7.18 -3.98
CA LEU A 45 11.33 7.01 -5.21
C LEU A 45 12.20 7.21 -6.44
N VAL A 46 12.88 8.36 -6.54
CA VAL A 46 13.77 8.69 -7.67
C VAL A 46 14.88 7.64 -7.80
N LYS A 47 15.47 7.22 -6.68
CA LYS A 47 16.54 6.21 -6.66
C LYS A 47 16.08 4.83 -7.09
N ASN A 48 14.86 4.42 -6.74
CA ASN A 48 14.38 3.05 -6.94
C ASN A 48 13.41 2.89 -8.11
N PHE A 49 12.97 3.97 -8.76
CA PHE A 49 11.99 3.89 -9.85
C PHE A 49 12.40 2.89 -10.93
N GLY A 50 13.62 2.97 -11.45
CA GLY A 50 14.12 2.05 -12.48
C GLY A 50 14.30 0.60 -12.00
N LYS A 51 14.26 0.33 -10.69
CA LYS A 51 14.21 -1.05 -10.17
C LYS A 51 12.77 -1.58 -10.06
N LEU A 52 11.79 -0.68 -9.97
CA LEU A 52 10.37 -1.02 -9.85
C LEU A 52 9.70 -1.14 -11.21
N ASP A 53 10.08 -0.29 -12.15
CA ASP A 53 9.63 -0.28 -13.54
C ASP A 53 10.35 -1.41 -14.31
N LEU A 54 9.75 -2.60 -14.31
CA LEU A 54 10.36 -3.78 -14.93
C LEU A 54 10.12 -3.82 -16.44
N ASN A 55 9.06 -3.16 -16.92
CA ASN A 55 8.64 -3.21 -18.31
C ASN A 55 9.03 -1.95 -19.10
N GLY A 56 9.46 -0.88 -18.43
CA GLY A 56 9.82 0.40 -19.05
C GLY A 56 8.61 1.26 -19.42
N ASP A 57 7.44 0.98 -18.87
CA ASP A 57 6.17 1.67 -19.14
C ASP A 57 5.65 2.43 -17.90
N GLY A 58 6.42 2.46 -16.81
CA GLY A 58 6.04 3.05 -15.54
C GLY A 58 5.83 2.00 -14.46
N VAL A 59 5.54 2.44 -13.25
CA VAL A 59 5.39 1.51 -12.12
C VAL A 59 3.93 1.18 -11.91
N SER A 60 3.55 -0.07 -12.18
CA SER A 60 2.23 -0.60 -11.91
C SER A 60 2.05 -1.03 -10.44
N LEU A 61 0.79 -1.09 -9.98
CA LEU A 61 0.45 -1.62 -8.66
C LEU A 61 0.93 -3.08 -8.49
N ARG A 62 0.97 -3.86 -9.58
CA ARG A 62 1.44 -5.25 -9.57
C ARG A 62 2.94 -5.33 -9.30
N GLU A 63 3.72 -4.42 -9.87
CA GLU A 63 5.17 -4.36 -9.65
C GLU A 63 5.50 -3.95 -8.22
N ILE A 64 4.76 -3.00 -7.65
CA ILE A 64 4.90 -2.61 -6.24
C ILE A 64 4.66 -3.81 -5.33
N ARG A 65 3.52 -4.50 -5.51
CA ARG A 65 3.21 -5.72 -4.71
C ARG A 65 4.24 -6.81 -4.89
N ARG A 66 4.75 -7.00 -6.11
CA ARG A 66 5.82 -7.96 -6.38
C ARG A 66 7.10 -7.58 -5.63
N ALA A 67 7.47 -6.31 -5.62
CA ALA A 67 8.63 -5.80 -4.89
C ALA A 67 8.51 -6.03 -3.38
N GLU A 68 7.31 -5.87 -2.80
CA GLU A 68 7.06 -6.16 -1.38
C GLU A 68 7.24 -7.65 -1.03
N THR A 69 6.93 -8.57 -1.95
CA THR A 69 7.19 -10.01 -1.74
C THR A 69 8.68 -10.38 -1.78
N MET A 70 9.56 -9.45 -2.16
CA MET A 70 11.01 -9.66 -2.26
C MET A 70 11.78 -8.78 -1.25
N PRO A 71 11.57 -8.99 0.08
CA PRO A 71 12.11 -8.11 1.11
C PRO A 71 13.64 -8.02 1.13
N PHE A 72 14.34 -9.03 0.62
CA PHE A 72 15.81 -9.05 0.57
C PHE A 72 16.41 -8.10 -0.48
N ASN A 73 15.60 -7.62 -1.44
CA ASN A 73 16.06 -6.73 -2.51
C ASN A 73 15.97 -5.25 -2.13
N PHE A 74 15.37 -4.93 -0.97
CA PHE A 74 15.07 -3.57 -0.56
C PHE A 74 15.45 -3.36 0.91
N SER A 75 15.94 -2.17 1.24
CA SER A 75 16.18 -1.76 2.62
C SER A 75 14.85 -1.63 3.39
N ALA A 76 14.93 -1.51 4.73
CA ALA A 76 13.75 -1.27 5.55
C ALA A 76 13.02 0.04 5.18
N GLU A 77 13.76 1.06 4.76
CA GLU A 77 13.21 2.34 4.29
C GLU A 77 12.59 2.18 2.89
N GLU A 78 13.21 1.42 2.00
CA GLU A 78 12.66 1.13 0.67
C GLU A 78 11.37 0.29 0.78
N GLN A 79 11.31 -0.65 1.72
CA GLN A 79 10.09 -1.39 2.05
C GLN A 79 8.99 -0.47 2.60
N LEU A 80 9.37 0.55 3.37
CA LEU A 80 8.44 1.56 3.86
C LEU A 80 7.88 2.41 2.71
N MET A 81 8.75 2.82 1.79
CA MET A 81 8.37 3.52 0.56
C MET A 81 7.38 2.69 -0.26
N LEU A 82 7.63 1.39 -0.46
CA LEU A 82 6.72 0.50 -1.20
C LEU A 82 5.29 0.50 -0.62
N LYS A 83 5.17 0.43 0.71
CA LYS A 83 3.86 0.49 1.38
C LYS A 83 3.15 1.82 1.18
N VAL A 84 3.91 2.92 1.18
CA VAL A 84 3.37 4.25 0.88
C VAL A 84 2.91 4.30 -0.57
N LEU A 85 3.69 3.79 -1.52
CA LEU A 85 3.30 3.73 -2.93
C LEU A 85 2.06 2.89 -3.16
N GLU A 86 1.95 1.72 -2.53
CA GLU A 86 0.75 0.90 -2.63
C GLU A 86 -0.48 1.64 -2.09
N ARG A 87 -0.36 2.24 -0.89
CA ARG A 87 -1.47 2.93 -0.22
C ARG A 87 -1.97 4.15 -1.00
N TYR A 88 -1.06 4.90 -1.60
CA TYR A 88 -1.38 6.16 -2.29
C TYR A 88 -1.33 6.03 -3.81
N PHE A 89 -1.29 4.81 -4.36
CA PHE A 89 -1.11 4.55 -5.79
C PHE A 89 -2.01 5.42 -6.68
N GLU A 90 -3.33 5.37 -6.43
CA GLU A 90 -4.32 6.16 -7.18
C GLU A 90 -4.12 7.68 -6.99
N THR A 91 -3.62 8.11 -5.85
CA THR A 91 -3.31 9.52 -5.59
C THR A 91 -2.03 9.94 -6.30
N ILE A 92 -1.13 9.02 -6.64
CA ILE A 92 0.14 9.34 -7.28
C ILE A 92 -0.02 9.30 -8.81
N CYS A 93 -0.61 8.24 -9.36
CA CYS A 93 -0.76 8.05 -10.81
C CYS A 93 -1.70 9.05 -11.51
N ASN A 94 -2.41 9.87 -10.74
CA ASN A 94 -3.28 10.91 -11.25
C ASN A 94 -2.69 12.31 -10.97
N LEU A 95 -1.41 12.43 -10.60
CA LEU A 95 -0.79 13.74 -10.28
C LEU A 95 -0.62 14.57 -11.54
N VAL A 96 -0.27 13.89 -12.62
CA VAL A 96 -0.21 14.45 -13.95
C VAL A 96 -1.42 13.94 -14.72
N ASP A 97 -2.07 14.83 -15.46
CA ASP A 97 -3.17 14.49 -16.35
C ASP A 97 -2.56 13.94 -17.65
N ASP A 98 -2.02 12.72 -17.58
CA ASP A 98 -1.43 12.01 -18.71
C ASP A 98 -2.53 11.27 -19.50
N GLU A 99 -2.34 11.11 -20.83
CA GLU A 99 -3.31 10.40 -21.68
C GLU A 99 -3.59 9.00 -21.11
N PRO A 100 -4.86 8.60 -20.93
CA PRO A 100 -5.20 7.33 -20.31
C PRO A 100 -4.70 6.17 -21.18
N GLY A 101 -3.65 5.52 -20.69
CA GLY A 101 -3.18 4.23 -21.19
C GLY A 101 -4.15 3.10 -20.83
N PRO A 102 -3.94 1.89 -21.38
CA PRO A 102 -4.74 0.73 -21.04
C PRO A 102 -4.56 0.28 -19.58
N ASP A 103 -3.41 0.59 -18.98
CA ASP A 103 -3.08 0.26 -17.60
C ASP A 103 -2.72 1.53 -16.81
N THR A 104 -3.24 1.64 -15.58
CA THR A 104 -2.90 2.72 -14.67
C THR A 104 -1.52 2.46 -14.07
N VAL A 105 -0.60 3.40 -14.27
CA VAL A 105 0.79 3.32 -13.85
C VAL A 105 1.23 4.65 -13.22
N ILE A 106 2.20 4.59 -12.31
CA ILE A 106 2.91 5.79 -11.86
C ILE A 106 3.97 6.12 -12.91
N SER A 107 3.80 7.24 -13.60
CA SER A 107 4.73 7.68 -14.64
C SER A 107 5.99 8.32 -14.04
N HIS A 108 7.02 8.47 -14.86
CA HIS A 108 8.22 9.21 -14.45
C HIS A 108 7.88 10.68 -14.12
N MET A 109 6.89 11.26 -14.80
CA MET A 109 6.43 12.62 -14.54
C MET A 109 5.69 12.71 -13.20
N ASP A 110 4.83 11.73 -12.88
CA ASP A 110 4.17 11.67 -11.57
C ASP A 110 5.18 11.67 -10.42
N VAL A 111 6.29 10.93 -10.57
CA VAL A 111 7.35 10.90 -9.57
C VAL A 111 8.08 12.23 -9.45
N GLN A 112 8.34 12.91 -10.57
CA GLN A 112 8.96 14.24 -10.54
C GLN A 112 8.05 15.28 -9.88
N VAL A 113 6.75 15.26 -10.20
CA VAL A 113 5.76 16.15 -9.59
C VAL A 113 5.60 15.85 -8.10
N LEU A 114 5.50 14.57 -7.73
CA LEU A 114 5.45 14.15 -6.33
C LEU A 114 6.71 14.59 -5.58
N ALA A 115 7.89 14.41 -6.16
CA ALA A 115 9.16 14.82 -5.55
C ALA A 115 9.20 16.33 -5.31
N GLN A 116 8.87 17.14 -6.32
CA GLN A 116 8.79 18.59 -6.16
C GLN A 116 7.76 19.01 -5.12
N PHE A 117 6.61 18.33 -5.09
CA PHE A 117 5.57 18.59 -4.10
C PHE A 117 6.08 18.27 -2.69
N LEU A 118 6.69 17.11 -2.46
CA LEU A 118 7.19 16.72 -1.14
C LEU A 118 8.42 17.52 -0.68
N GLU A 119 9.24 18.01 -1.61
CA GLU A 119 10.42 18.82 -1.29
C GLU A 119 10.09 20.29 -1.02
N HIS A 120 9.10 20.84 -1.71
CA HIS A 120 8.83 22.29 -1.70
C HIS A 120 7.49 22.68 -1.10
N SER A 121 6.55 21.74 -1.00
CA SER A 121 5.34 21.94 -0.21
C SER A 121 5.59 21.42 1.19
N SER A 122 5.10 22.14 2.20
CA SER A 122 5.05 21.63 3.58
C SER A 122 3.91 20.61 3.77
N LEU A 123 3.46 19.95 2.69
CA LEU A 123 2.34 19.03 2.68
C LEU A 123 2.84 17.58 2.62
N THR A 124 2.29 16.73 3.48
CA THR A 124 2.53 15.29 3.44
C THR A 124 1.67 14.61 2.37
N ILE A 125 1.98 13.37 2.04
CA ILE A 125 1.18 12.59 1.09
C ILE A 125 -0.25 12.34 1.60
N GLU A 126 -0.47 12.25 2.91
CA GLU A 126 -1.81 12.21 3.50
C GLU A 126 -2.59 13.49 3.19
N GLN A 127 -1.94 14.65 3.33
CA GLN A 127 -2.58 15.95 3.11
C GLN A 127 -2.88 16.15 1.62
N LEU A 128 -2.03 15.65 0.74
CA LEU A 128 -2.29 15.64 -0.71
C LEU A 128 -3.50 14.77 -1.07
N GLN A 129 -3.64 13.59 -0.45
CA GLN A 129 -4.82 12.73 -0.64
C GLN A 129 -6.09 13.44 -0.18
N GLU A 130 -6.07 14.08 0.99
CA GLU A 130 -7.23 14.79 1.53
C GLU A 130 -7.60 16.00 0.66
N TRP A 131 -6.61 16.74 0.15
CA TRP A 131 -6.84 17.85 -0.78
C TRP A 131 -7.53 17.38 -2.07
N ARG A 132 -7.11 16.25 -2.64
CA ARG A 132 -7.80 15.65 -3.79
C ARG A 132 -9.25 15.26 -3.49
N ARG A 133 -9.52 14.65 -2.33
CA ARG A 133 -10.89 14.27 -1.96
C ARG A 133 -11.83 15.46 -1.87
N MET A 134 -11.32 16.63 -1.50
CA MET A 134 -12.10 17.87 -1.45
C MET A 134 -12.24 18.57 -2.81
N ALA A 135 -11.32 18.30 -3.74
CA ALA A 135 -11.29 18.92 -5.07
C ALA A 135 -12.07 18.14 -6.15
N GLY A 136 -12.49 16.90 -5.85
CA GLY A 136 -13.36 16.07 -6.69
C GLY A 136 -14.80 16.08 -6.22
#